data_AF-A0A090WVQ1-F1
#
_entry.id   AF-A0A090WVQ1-F1
#
_cell.length_a   1.000
_cell.length_b   1.000
_cell.length_c   1.000
_cell.angle_alpha   90.00
_cell.angle_beta   90.00
_cell.angle_gamma   90.00
#
_symmetry.space_group_name_H-M   'P 1'
#
loop_
_entity.id
_entity.type
_entity.pdbx_description
1 polymer ?
#
loop_
_entity_poly.entity_id
_entity_poly.type
_entity_poly.pdbx_seq_one_letter_code
_entity_poly.pdbx_strand_id
1 'polypeptide(L)'
;MFIKAQVQHPLTSFSLSKATPPVTYSLSNGDNNITLVSNNNTGVVLSTAGLRFEAPSGDNFYVNYRGRSGSQAASITTKGRAALGQKFKWGGAPIEANHNTMSATLGIMASEDDTNITISGYNPNCEFRLQNDLDGLTANTINITLQKGQSYVLEAAKDAASANVDGWIALQ
;
A
#
# COMPACT_ATOMS: atom_id res chain seq x y z
N MET A 1 9.48 6.11 7.20
CA MET A 1 9.65 5.04 8.21
C MET A 1 10.13 5.66 9.51
N PHE A 2 9.30 5.58 10.56
CA PHE A 2 9.60 6.03 11.92
C PHE A 2 9.37 4.88 12.91
N ILE A 3 9.86 5.05 14.15
CA ILE A 3 9.85 4.04 15.21
C ILE A 3 9.38 4.67 16.53
N LYS A 4 8.33 4.08 17.15
CA LYS A 4 8.28 3.79 18.59
C LYS A 4 7.29 2.66 18.89
N ALA A 5 7.44 2.03 20.06
CA ALA A 5 6.71 0.88 20.63
C ALA A 5 5.17 0.96 20.59
N GLN A 6 4.34 -0.09 20.75
CA GLN A 6 4.49 -1.56 20.56
C GLN A 6 3.21 -1.99 19.76
N VAL A 7 2.34 -2.97 20.09
CA VAL A 7 2.59 -4.41 20.23
C VAL A 7 2.02 -5.14 18.99
N GLN A 8 2.85 -5.87 18.24
CA GLN A 8 2.45 -7.05 17.46
C GLN A 8 3.70 -7.93 17.37
N HIS A 9 3.59 -9.25 17.56
CA HIS A 9 4.77 -10.12 17.48
C HIS A 9 5.39 -10.01 16.09
N PRO A 10 6.72 -9.82 15.96
CA PRO A 10 7.36 -9.77 14.66
C PRO A 10 7.14 -11.12 13.95
N LEU A 11 6.65 -11.06 12.71
CA LEU A 11 6.40 -12.24 11.87
C LEU A 11 7.65 -13.14 11.77
N THR A 12 8.82 -12.52 11.78
CA THR A 12 10.14 -13.15 11.81
C THR A 12 11.19 -12.12 12.22
N SER A 13 12.37 -12.59 12.63
CA SER A 13 13.52 -11.76 13.05
C SER A 13 14.79 -12.27 12.39
N PHE A 14 15.68 -11.36 11.98
CA PHE A 14 16.93 -11.69 11.30
C PHE A 14 18.14 -11.01 11.95
N SER A 15 19.26 -11.71 12.00
CA SER A 15 20.56 -11.12 12.30
C SER A 15 21.18 -10.61 10.99
N LEU A 16 21.53 -9.31 10.95
CA LEU A 16 22.14 -8.66 9.79
C LEU A 16 23.49 -8.07 10.17
N SER A 17 24.51 -8.27 9.32
CA SER A 17 25.81 -7.61 9.44
C SER A 17 26.38 -7.27 8.06
N LYS A 18 27.36 -6.36 8.01
CA LYS A 18 28.10 -6.07 6.76
C LYS A 18 29.00 -7.22 6.31
N ALA A 19 29.31 -8.17 7.19
CA ALA A 19 30.17 -9.33 6.91
C ALA A 19 29.39 -10.56 6.40
N THR A 20 28.05 -10.50 6.40
CA THR A 20 27.16 -11.61 6.03
C THR A 20 26.42 -11.30 4.73
N PRO A 21 26.13 -12.30 3.87
CA PRO A 21 25.28 -12.12 2.71
C PRO A 21 23.90 -11.53 3.06
N PRO A 22 23.22 -10.83 2.12
CA PRO A 22 21.88 -10.33 2.35
C PRO A 22 20.88 -11.46 2.65
N VAL A 23 20.09 -11.29 3.71
CA VAL A 23 19.00 -12.22 4.04
C VAL A 23 17.84 -12.00 3.07
N THR A 24 17.25 -13.11 2.60
CA THR A 24 16.05 -13.10 1.75
C THR A 24 14.92 -13.81 2.48
N TYR A 25 13.74 -13.20 2.49
CA TYR A 25 12.52 -13.77 3.06
C TYR A 25 11.46 -13.88 1.96
N SER A 26 10.98 -15.10 1.71
CA SER A 26 10.01 -15.38 0.65
C SER A 26 8.60 -15.43 1.22
N LEU A 27 7.69 -14.65 0.62
CA LEU A 27 6.25 -14.77 0.84
C LEU A 27 5.62 -15.78 -0.12
N SER A 28 4.39 -16.19 0.16
CA SER A 28 3.56 -16.93 -0.79
C SER A 28 3.22 -16.09 -2.02
N ASN A 29 3.03 -16.78 -3.16
CA ASN A 29 2.63 -16.17 -4.43
C ASN A 29 1.13 -15.81 -4.44
N GLY A 30 0.73 -14.95 -5.38
CA GLY A 30 -0.66 -14.52 -5.57
C GLY A 30 -1.15 -13.61 -4.44
N ASP A 31 -2.48 -13.58 -4.25
CA ASP A 31 -3.17 -12.77 -3.23
C ASP A 31 -2.93 -13.34 -1.83
N ASN A 32 -1.72 -13.11 -1.32
CA ASN A 32 -1.24 -13.63 -0.05
C ASN A 32 -1.79 -12.88 1.18
N ASN A 33 -2.56 -11.80 0.96
CA ASN A 33 -3.13 -10.90 1.98
C ASN A 33 -2.08 -10.25 2.91
N ILE A 34 -0.82 -10.21 2.47
CA ILE A 34 0.30 -9.53 3.13
C ILE A 34 0.85 -8.44 2.21
N THR A 35 1.26 -8.76 0.98
CA THR A 35 1.77 -7.78 0.00
C THR A 35 0.85 -7.60 -1.21
N LEU A 36 -0.03 -8.56 -1.46
CA LEU A 36 -1.10 -8.49 -2.45
C LEU A 36 -2.38 -8.93 -1.75
N VAL A 37 -3.37 -8.04 -1.68
CA VAL A 37 -4.66 -8.31 -1.02
C VAL A 37 -5.67 -8.78 -2.06
N SER A 38 -6.53 -9.74 -1.68
CA SER A 38 -7.65 -10.14 -2.54
C SER A 38 -8.72 -9.05 -2.59
N ASN A 39 -9.59 -9.10 -3.62
CA ASN A 39 -10.72 -8.15 -3.76
C ASN A 39 -11.48 -7.94 -2.44
N ASN A 40 -11.83 -9.02 -1.73
CA ASN A 40 -12.57 -9.00 -0.47
C ASN A 40 -11.89 -8.18 0.66
N ASN A 41 -10.59 -7.94 0.57
CA ASN A 41 -9.77 -7.19 1.51
C ASN A 41 -9.42 -5.77 1.00
N THR A 42 -9.92 -5.36 -0.16
CA THR A 42 -9.77 -3.99 -0.68
C THR A 42 -10.90 -3.08 -0.20
N GLY A 43 -10.62 -1.79 -0.01
CA GLY A 43 -11.61 -0.80 0.45
C GLY A 43 -11.93 -0.85 1.95
N VAL A 44 -11.25 -1.72 2.71
CA VAL A 44 -11.49 -1.96 4.15
C VAL A 44 -10.20 -1.87 4.98
N VAL A 45 -10.34 -1.71 6.29
CA VAL A 45 -9.20 -1.69 7.23
C VAL A 45 -8.68 -3.12 7.47
N LEU A 46 -7.36 -3.29 7.40
CA LEU A 46 -6.68 -4.59 7.52
C LEU A 46 -5.68 -4.59 8.67
N SER A 47 -5.68 -5.65 9.49
CA SER A 47 -4.75 -5.81 10.62
C SER A 47 -3.58 -6.78 10.35
N THR A 48 -3.50 -7.34 9.14
CA THR A 48 -2.48 -8.34 8.74
C THR A 48 -1.74 -8.00 7.45
N ALA A 49 -2.18 -6.97 6.72
CA ALA A 49 -1.62 -6.62 5.42
C ALA A 49 -0.57 -5.50 5.54
N GLY A 50 0.42 -5.56 4.65
CA GLY A 50 1.61 -4.74 4.63
C GLY A 50 2.79 -5.34 5.40
N LEU A 51 3.99 -4.82 5.16
CA LEU A 51 5.22 -5.23 5.83
C LEU A 51 5.86 -4.03 6.51
N ARG A 52 6.14 -4.17 7.80
CA ARG A 52 6.96 -3.24 8.58
C ARG A 52 8.24 -3.93 9.01
N PHE A 53 9.37 -3.34 8.65
CA PHE A 53 10.69 -3.80 9.08
C PHE A 53 11.21 -2.82 10.14
N GLU A 54 11.91 -3.31 11.16
CA GLU A 54 12.58 -2.47 12.15
C GLU A 54 13.89 -3.11 12.62
N ALA A 55 14.86 -2.27 12.99
CA ALA A 55 16.06 -2.69 13.69
C ALA A 55 15.93 -2.24 15.16
N PRO A 56 15.76 -3.17 16.11
CA PRO A 56 15.67 -2.81 17.54
C PRO A 56 16.91 -2.08 18.07
N SER A 57 18.08 -2.24 17.44
CA SER A 57 19.31 -1.50 17.76
C SER A 57 19.28 -0.03 17.30
N GLY A 58 18.34 0.36 16.44
CA GLY A 58 18.33 1.68 15.78
C GLY A 58 19.26 1.81 14.58
N ASP A 59 19.97 0.74 14.19
CA ASP A 59 20.87 0.75 13.04
C ASP A 59 20.13 0.95 11.71
N ASN A 60 20.83 1.57 10.75
CA ASN A 60 20.32 1.70 9.38
C ASN A 60 20.56 0.40 8.61
N PHE A 61 19.53 -0.12 7.97
CA PHE A 61 19.57 -1.28 7.08
C PHE A 61 18.77 -0.99 5.80
N TYR A 62 19.08 -1.73 4.74
CA TYR A 62 18.42 -1.61 3.45
C TYR A 62 17.40 -2.74 3.26
N VAL A 63 16.24 -2.40 2.69
CA VAL A 63 15.19 -3.37 2.33
C VAL A 63 14.77 -3.10 0.89
N ASN A 64 14.62 -4.18 0.12
CA ASN A 64 14.06 -4.14 -1.22
C ASN A 64 13.04 -5.26 -1.38
N TYR A 65 11.78 -4.88 -1.54
CA TYR A 65 10.73 -5.81 -1.94
C TYR A 65 10.82 -6.07 -3.44
N ARG A 66 10.73 -7.34 -3.86
CA ARG A 66 10.76 -7.76 -5.26
C ARG A 66 9.57 -8.66 -5.57
N GLY A 67 8.69 -8.21 -6.45
CA GLY A 67 7.62 -9.01 -7.03
C GLY A 67 7.97 -9.40 -8.48
N ARG A 68 7.52 -10.57 -8.93
CA ARG A 68 7.62 -10.99 -10.34
C ARG A 68 6.43 -11.86 -10.75
N SER A 69 6.01 -11.73 -11.99
CA SER A 69 5.14 -12.66 -12.71
C SER A 69 5.82 -13.05 -14.04
N GLY A 70 5.13 -13.76 -14.93
CA GLY A 70 5.70 -14.16 -16.22
C GLY A 70 6.14 -13.00 -17.12
N SER A 71 5.41 -11.87 -17.08
CA SER A 71 5.65 -10.70 -17.94
C SER A 71 5.84 -9.39 -17.19
N GLN A 72 5.82 -9.39 -15.85
CA GLN A 72 5.93 -8.19 -15.03
C GLN A 72 6.92 -8.37 -13.88
N ALA A 73 7.58 -7.29 -13.48
CA ALA A 73 8.44 -7.25 -12.30
C ALA A 73 8.28 -5.92 -11.56
N ALA A 74 8.33 -5.98 -10.23
CA ALA A 74 8.26 -4.82 -9.36
C ALA A 74 9.46 -4.82 -8.41
N SER A 75 10.07 -3.65 -8.20
CA SER A 75 11.13 -3.43 -7.23
C SER A 75 10.79 -2.20 -6.41
N ILE A 76 10.52 -2.39 -5.12
CA ILE A 76 10.15 -1.30 -4.21
C ILE A 76 11.26 -1.14 -3.18
N THR A 77 11.70 0.10 -2.99
CA THR A 77 12.72 0.49 -1.99
C THR A 77 12.14 1.50 -1.02
N THR A 78 12.67 1.54 0.20
CA THR A 78 12.19 2.49 1.19
C THR A 78 12.75 3.89 0.91
N LYS A 79 11.90 4.92 0.91
CA LYS A 79 12.31 6.34 0.83
C LYS A 79 12.92 6.88 2.15
N GLY A 80 13.24 5.99 3.10
CA GLY A 80 13.90 6.30 4.37
C GLY A 80 13.25 7.43 5.18
N ARG A 81 14.08 8.40 5.58
CA ARG A 81 13.67 9.63 6.30
C ARG A 81 13.18 10.76 5.38
N ALA A 82 13.24 10.61 4.06
CA ALA A 82 12.61 11.58 3.14
C ALA A 82 11.09 11.35 3.00
N ALA A 83 10.58 10.20 3.47
CA ALA A 83 9.17 9.81 3.42
C ALA A 83 8.34 10.29 4.63
N LEU A 84 8.84 11.25 5.39
CA LEU A 84 8.29 11.62 6.70
C LEU A 84 7.43 12.86 6.56
N GLY A 85 6.14 12.72 6.86
CA GLY A 85 5.16 13.77 6.74
C GLY A 85 3.74 13.24 6.95
N GLN A 86 2.77 14.14 6.94
CA GLN A 86 1.33 13.85 7.05
C GLN A 86 0.56 14.21 5.77
N LYS A 87 1.26 14.76 4.77
CA LYS A 87 0.68 15.16 3.48
C LYS A 87 1.42 14.43 2.38
N PHE A 88 0.69 13.58 1.67
CA PHE A 88 1.18 12.81 0.54
C PHE A 88 0.33 13.12 -0.69
N LYS A 89 0.88 12.86 -1.87
CA LYS A 89 0.16 12.90 -3.15
C LYS A 89 0.27 11.54 -3.79
N TRP A 90 -0.87 10.99 -4.19
CA TRP A 90 -0.93 9.85 -5.08
C TRP A 90 -0.74 10.35 -6.51
N GLY A 91 -0.02 9.57 -7.32
CA GLY A 91 0.32 9.94 -8.68
C GLY A 91 1.00 8.78 -9.40
N GLY A 92 0.84 8.74 -10.72
CA GLY A 92 1.32 7.68 -11.60
C GLY A 92 1.18 8.12 -13.06
N ALA A 93 1.19 7.16 -13.98
CA ALA A 93 0.77 7.37 -15.36
C ALA A 93 -0.72 6.97 -15.52
N PRO A 94 -1.47 7.58 -16.45
CA PRO A 94 -2.82 7.16 -16.78
C PRO A 94 -2.90 5.69 -17.24
N ILE A 95 -4.06 5.05 -17.05
CA ILE A 95 -4.30 3.67 -17.48
C ILE A 95 -4.76 3.64 -18.95
N GLU A 96 -3.84 3.94 -19.86
CA GLU A 96 -4.11 4.08 -21.30
C GLU A 96 -4.31 2.74 -22.03
N ALA A 97 -3.78 1.64 -21.49
CA ALA A 97 -3.88 0.33 -22.11
C ALA A 97 -5.25 -0.33 -21.84
N ASN A 98 -5.74 -1.07 -22.84
CA ASN A 98 -7.06 -1.68 -22.82
C ASN A 98 -7.00 -3.14 -22.35
N HIS A 99 -6.86 -3.34 -21.05
CA HIS A 99 -7.02 -4.64 -20.40
C HIS A 99 -7.87 -4.48 -19.13
N ASN A 100 -8.85 -5.36 -18.92
CA ASN A 100 -9.86 -5.28 -17.87
C ASN A 100 -9.33 -5.49 -16.44
N THR A 101 -8.11 -6.01 -16.30
CA THR A 101 -7.43 -6.19 -15.00
C THR A 101 -6.54 -5.00 -14.63
N MET A 102 -6.66 -3.85 -15.31
CA MET A 102 -5.84 -2.69 -15.01
C MET A 102 -6.52 -1.79 -13.98
N SER A 103 -5.78 -1.48 -12.92
CA SER A 103 -6.20 -0.59 -11.85
C SER A 103 -5.02 0.22 -11.34
N ALA A 104 -5.33 1.34 -10.69
CA ALA A 104 -4.39 2.07 -9.87
C ALA A 104 -4.70 1.79 -8.40
N THR A 105 -3.67 1.53 -7.60
CA THR A 105 -3.81 1.22 -6.19
C THR A 105 -3.01 2.19 -5.31
N LEU A 106 -3.55 2.42 -4.11
CA LEU A 106 -2.93 3.20 -3.04
C LEU A 106 -2.95 2.38 -1.75
N GLY A 107 -1.79 1.89 -1.33
CA GLY A 107 -1.59 1.23 -0.04
C GLY A 107 -1.13 2.24 1.03
N ILE A 108 -1.80 2.23 2.18
CA ILE A 108 -1.49 3.09 3.34
C ILE A 108 -1.32 2.19 4.56
N MET A 109 -0.38 2.50 5.46
CA MET A 109 -0.19 1.83 6.75
C MET A 109 0.11 2.87 7.83
N ALA A 110 -0.53 2.74 8.99
CA ALA A 110 -0.30 3.61 10.13
C ALA A 110 0.91 3.15 10.96
N SER A 111 1.79 4.10 11.33
CA SER A 111 2.92 3.85 12.24
C SER A 111 2.59 4.11 13.71
N GLU A 112 1.44 4.74 13.98
CA GLU A 112 0.98 5.23 15.28
C GLU A 112 -0.53 4.93 15.40
N ASP A 113 -1.06 4.86 16.60
CA ASP A 113 -2.49 4.63 16.85
C ASP A 113 -3.32 5.88 16.55
N ASP A 114 -4.63 5.70 16.37
CA ASP A 114 -5.60 6.77 16.09
C ASP A 114 -5.21 7.66 14.88
N THR A 115 -4.55 7.06 13.88
CA THR A 115 -4.11 7.76 12.67
C THR A 115 -5.31 8.02 11.77
N ASN A 116 -5.81 9.25 11.81
CA ASN A 116 -6.93 9.73 11.00
C ASN A 116 -6.43 10.19 9.62
N ILE A 117 -6.95 9.59 8.55
CA ILE A 117 -6.53 9.81 7.17
C ILE A 117 -7.73 10.26 6.35
N THR A 118 -7.52 11.33 5.57
CA THR A 118 -8.48 11.82 4.58
C THR A 118 -7.86 11.68 3.19
N ILE A 119 -8.49 10.89 2.33
CA ILE A 119 -8.17 10.77 0.90
C ILE A 119 -9.17 11.63 0.13
N SER A 120 -8.67 12.62 -0.62
CA SER A 120 -9.49 13.61 -1.32
C SER A 120 -8.70 14.27 -2.46
N GLY A 121 -9.40 15.03 -3.31
CA GLY A 121 -8.79 15.75 -4.44
C GLY A 121 -8.58 14.89 -5.69
N TYR A 122 -9.25 13.74 -5.77
CA TYR A 122 -9.47 13.01 -7.02
C TYR A 122 -10.72 13.55 -7.74
N ASN A 123 -10.89 13.17 -9.02
CA ASN A 123 -12.08 13.47 -9.81
C ASN A 123 -13.34 12.93 -9.10
N PRO A 124 -14.38 13.76 -8.84
CA PRO A 124 -15.63 13.33 -8.19
C PRO A 124 -16.38 12.16 -8.88
N ASN A 125 -16.07 11.87 -10.14
CA ASN A 125 -16.65 10.74 -10.87
C ASN A 125 -15.81 9.44 -10.75
N CYS A 126 -14.77 9.42 -9.90
CA CYS A 126 -14.03 8.20 -9.56
C CYS A 126 -14.82 7.34 -8.56
N GLU A 127 -14.83 6.04 -8.82
CA GLU A 127 -15.51 5.03 -7.99
C GLU A 127 -14.49 3.96 -7.62
N PHE A 128 -14.44 3.53 -6.37
CA PHE A 128 -13.38 2.63 -5.89
C PHE A 128 -13.96 1.31 -5.37
N ARG A 129 -13.16 0.25 -5.42
CA ARG A 129 -13.57 -1.08 -4.95
C ARG A 129 -13.92 -1.07 -3.45
N LEU A 130 -15.08 -1.63 -3.11
CA LEU A 130 -15.43 -2.06 -1.76
C LEU A 130 -15.57 -3.58 -1.72
N GLN A 131 -14.53 -4.27 -1.26
CA GLN A 131 -14.50 -5.73 -1.23
C GLN A 131 -14.75 -6.35 -2.64
N ASN A 132 -15.79 -7.16 -2.80
CA ASN A 132 -16.12 -7.76 -4.11
C ASN A 132 -16.92 -6.81 -5.03
N ASP A 133 -17.38 -5.68 -4.52
CA ASP A 133 -18.04 -4.61 -5.27
C ASP A 133 -16.98 -3.73 -5.94
N LEU A 134 -17.05 -3.54 -7.27
CA LEU A 134 -16.01 -2.89 -8.06
C LEU A 134 -16.04 -1.36 -7.92
N ASP A 135 -17.24 -0.83 -7.69
CA ASP A 135 -17.64 0.59 -7.69
C ASP A 135 -18.24 1.04 -6.35
N GLY A 136 -18.33 0.14 -5.35
CA GLY A 136 -18.99 0.38 -4.06
C GLY A 136 -18.49 1.51 -3.15
N LEU A 137 -17.41 2.23 -3.49
CA LEU A 137 -17.00 3.49 -2.85
C LEU A 137 -17.12 4.68 -3.82
N THR A 138 -18.23 5.41 -3.74
CA THR A 138 -18.56 6.57 -4.61
C THR A 138 -18.41 7.94 -3.92
N ALA A 139 -17.83 7.99 -2.72
CA ALA A 139 -17.69 9.23 -1.96
C ALA A 139 -16.57 10.12 -2.54
N ASN A 140 -16.82 11.44 -2.63
CA ASN A 140 -15.82 12.46 -3.05
C ASN A 140 -14.70 12.72 -2.02
N THR A 141 -14.78 12.11 -0.84
CA THR A 141 -13.75 12.12 0.19
C THR A 141 -13.90 10.87 1.04
N ILE A 142 -12.81 10.11 1.18
CA ILE A 142 -12.76 8.90 2.00
C ILE A 142 -12.02 9.23 3.29
N ASN A 143 -12.68 9.00 4.43
CA ASN A 143 -12.08 9.15 5.75
C ASN A 143 -11.94 7.77 6.40
N ILE A 144 -10.74 7.47 6.89
CA ILE A 144 -10.43 6.22 7.60
C ILE A 144 -9.62 6.54 8.86
N THR A 145 -9.86 5.78 9.92
CA THR A 145 -9.01 5.76 11.11
C THR A 145 -8.28 4.42 11.12
N LEU A 146 -6.95 4.47 11.26
CA LEU A 146 -6.10 3.29 11.36
C LEU A 146 -5.37 3.28 12.70
N GLN A 147 -5.45 2.15 13.41
CA GLN A 147 -4.56 1.87 14.51
C GLN A 147 -3.19 1.44 14.01
N LYS A 148 -2.21 1.45 14.89
CA LYS A 148 -0.83 1.16 14.52
C LYS A 148 -0.67 -0.24 13.92
N GLY A 149 0.05 -0.30 12.79
CA GLY A 149 0.26 -1.54 12.05
C GLY A 149 -0.93 -1.95 11.17
N GLN A 150 -2.10 -1.32 11.33
CA GLN A 150 -3.19 -1.49 10.38
C GLN A 150 -2.87 -0.79 9.06
N SER A 151 -3.46 -1.31 7.99
CA SER A 151 -3.34 -0.81 6.64
C SER A 151 -4.68 -0.70 5.94
N TYR A 152 -4.66 0.00 4.81
CA TYR A 152 -5.80 0.19 3.92
C TYR A 152 -5.30 0.16 2.48
N VAL A 153 -6.07 -0.47 1.60
CA VAL A 153 -5.79 -0.48 0.15
C VAL A 153 -7.01 0.10 -0.56
N LEU A 154 -6.80 1.22 -1.25
CA LEU A 154 -7.76 1.79 -2.20
C LEU A 154 -7.41 1.30 -3.60
N GLU A 155 -8.42 0.92 -4.39
CA GLU A 155 -8.25 0.53 -5.80
C GLU A 155 -9.23 1.30 -6.68
N ALA A 156 -8.70 2.01 -7.67
CA ALA A 156 -9.45 2.56 -8.79
C ALA A 156 -9.29 1.60 -9.98
N ALA A 157 -10.29 0.74 -10.19
CA ALA A 157 -10.32 -0.15 -11.35
C ALA A 157 -10.76 0.61 -12.60
N LYS A 158 -10.06 0.43 -13.73
CA LYS A 158 -10.37 1.12 -15.00
C LYS A 158 -11.80 0.88 -15.48
N ASP A 159 -12.35 -0.29 -15.20
CA ASP A 159 -13.67 -0.72 -15.65
C ASP A 159 -14.81 -0.37 -14.66
N ALA A 160 -14.52 0.25 -13.50
CA ALA A 160 -15.55 0.81 -12.61
C ALA A 160 -16.14 2.10 -13.20
N ALA A 161 -15.28 3.11 -13.42
CA ALA A 161 -15.69 4.41 -13.93
C ALA A 161 -14.68 4.92 -14.98
N SER A 162 -15.14 5.66 -15.99
CA SER A 162 -14.26 6.25 -17.00
C SER A 162 -13.27 7.27 -16.42
N ALA A 163 -13.62 7.91 -15.30
CA ALA A 163 -12.72 8.76 -14.53
C ALA A 163 -11.56 7.98 -13.90
N ASN A 164 -11.67 6.66 -13.75
CA ASN A 164 -10.59 5.79 -13.28
C ASN A 164 -9.56 5.45 -14.37
N VAL A 165 -9.36 6.32 -15.35
CA VAL A 165 -8.18 6.28 -16.22
C VAL A 165 -7.06 7.15 -15.65
N ASP A 166 -7.41 8.31 -15.09
CA ASP A 166 -6.45 9.34 -14.63
C ASP A 166 -6.91 10.15 -13.41
N GLY A 167 -8.15 9.99 -12.93
CA GLY A 167 -8.78 10.90 -11.98
C GLY A 167 -8.15 11.00 -10.58
N TRP A 168 -7.26 10.08 -10.20
CA TRP A 168 -6.43 10.18 -8.99
C TRP A 168 -5.09 10.89 -9.20
N ILE A 169 -4.68 11.12 -10.45
CA ILE A 169 -3.43 11.78 -10.82
C ILE A 169 -3.72 13.28 -10.86
N ALA A 170 -3.43 13.96 -9.74
CA ALA A 170 -3.85 15.34 -9.52
C ALA A 170 -3.48 16.31 -10.68
N LEU A 171 -4.51 16.76 -11.41
CA LEU A 171 -4.47 17.81 -12.45
C LEU A 171 -5.68 18.75 -12.34
N GLN A 172 -6.05 19.16 -11.12
CA GLN A 172 -6.83 20.38 -10.83
C GLN A 172 -6.28 21.07 -9.58
#